data_AF-A0A5C9A0H9-F1
#
_entry.id   AF-A0A5C9A0H9-F1
#
_cell.length_a   1.000
_cell.length_b   1.000
_cell.length_c   1.000
_cell.angle_alpha   90.00
_cell.angle_beta   90.00
_cell.angle_gamma   90.00
#
_symmetry.space_group_name_H-M   'P 1'
#
loop_
_entity.id
_entity.type
_entity.pdbx_description
1 polymer ?
#
loop_
_entity_poly.entity_id
_entity_poly.type
_entity_poly.pdbx_seq_one_letter_code
_entity_poly.pdbx_strand_id
1 'polypeptide(L)'
;MANEILLTAAENDQLSQVLEKGNQDISSLTGAEFQQYWGYNYALMNSLDAAHGFYKKGILGEDDYAGWRTYTCQYLRGPSVREIWNNDKATFGDDFAAFVTRECNL
;
A
#
# COMPACT_ATOMS: atom_id res chain seq x y z
N MET A 1 17.13 -22.33 -19.56
CA MET A 1 16.64 -21.49 -18.44
C MET A 1 16.80 -20.00 -18.75
N ALA A 2 16.42 -19.53 -19.94
CA ALA A 2 16.38 -18.11 -20.31
C ALA A 2 14.95 -17.63 -20.65
N ASN A 3 13.98 -18.56 -20.71
CA ASN A 3 12.58 -18.28 -21.05
C ASN A 3 11.69 -17.95 -19.84
N GLU A 4 12.17 -18.16 -18.61
CA GLU A 4 11.39 -17.83 -17.40
C GLU A 4 11.53 -16.36 -17.00
N ILE A 5 12.59 -15.68 -17.44
CA ILE A 5 12.81 -14.26 -17.12
C ILE A 5 12.02 -13.35 -18.07
N LEU A 6 11.75 -13.78 -19.31
CA LEU A 6 10.91 -13.02 -20.26
C LEU A 6 9.41 -13.10 -19.95
N LEU A 7 8.96 -14.02 -19.08
CA LEU A 7 7.59 -14.07 -18.57
C LEU A 7 7.28 -12.94 -17.56
N THR A 8 8.32 -12.35 -16.96
CA THR A 8 8.14 -11.33 -15.90
C THR A 8 7.63 -9.99 -16.42
N ALA A 9 7.84 -9.64 -17.69
CA ALA A 9 7.29 -8.41 -18.26
C ALA A 9 5.78 -8.54 -18.52
N ALA A 10 5.33 -9.69 -19.04
CA ALA A 10 3.90 -9.93 -19.30
C ALA A 10 3.07 -10.08 -18.00
N GLU A 11 3.65 -10.66 -16.95
CA GLU A 11 3.03 -10.69 -15.61
C GLU A 11 3.03 -9.30 -14.94
N ASN A 12 4.07 -8.48 -15.15
CA ASN A 12 4.11 -7.09 -14.66
C ASN A 12 3.17 -6.15 -15.41
N ASP A 13 3.01 -6.33 -16.72
CA ASP A 13 2.09 -5.52 -17.54
C ASP A 13 0.64 -5.77 -17.10
N GLN A 14 0.30 -7.02 -16.78
CA GLN A 14 -1.01 -7.36 -16.21
C GLN A 14 -1.22 -6.75 -14.83
N LEU A 15 -0.24 -6.86 -13.93
CA LEU A 15 -0.37 -6.24 -12.60
C LEU A 15 -0.48 -4.71 -12.71
N SER A 16 0.35 -4.07 -13.53
CA SER A 16 0.33 -2.61 -13.71
C SER A 16 -1.03 -2.12 -14.21
N GLN A 17 -1.64 -2.83 -15.17
CA GLN A 17 -3.00 -2.53 -15.64
C GLN A 17 -4.05 -2.70 -14.53
N VAL A 18 -3.94 -3.74 -13.71
CA VAL A 18 -4.83 -3.95 -12.55
C VAL A 18 -4.67 -2.83 -11.52
N LEU A 19 -3.44 -2.39 -11.23
CA LEU A 19 -3.16 -1.29 -10.32
C LEU A 19 -3.73 0.04 -10.83
N GLU A 20 -3.55 0.34 -12.11
CA GLU A 20 -4.09 1.55 -12.72
C GLU A 20 -5.63 1.54 -12.70
N LYS A 21 -6.22 0.43 -13.15
CA LYS A 21 -7.67 0.23 -13.16
C LYS A 21 -8.27 0.32 -11.75
N GLY A 22 -7.66 -0.33 -10.77
CA GLY A 22 -8.12 -0.32 -9.38
C GLY A 22 -8.01 1.05 -8.72
N ASN A 23 -6.98 1.83 -9.05
CA ASN A 23 -6.84 3.21 -8.58
C ASN A 23 -7.91 4.14 -9.16
N GLN A 24 -8.35 3.91 -10.40
CA GLN A 24 -9.42 4.69 -11.03
C GLN A 24 -10.79 4.31 -10.46
N ASP A 25 -11.09 3.02 -10.38
CA ASP A 25 -12.37 2.50 -9.88
C ASP A 25 -12.22 1.03 -9.43
N ILE A 26 -12.22 0.80 -8.12
CA ILE A 26 -12.12 -0.54 -7.52
C ILE A 26 -13.30 -1.45 -7.89
N SER A 27 -14.47 -0.88 -8.18
CA SER A 27 -15.68 -1.63 -8.53
C SER A 27 -15.66 -2.17 -9.96
N SER A 28 -14.76 -1.65 -10.80
CA SER A 28 -14.53 -2.11 -12.17
C SER A 28 -13.70 -3.40 -12.26
N LEU A 29 -13.08 -3.81 -11.15
CA LEU A 29 -12.21 -4.99 -11.09
C LEU A 29 -13.03 -6.28 -11.08
N THR A 30 -12.56 -7.30 -11.80
CA THR A 30 -13.04 -8.68 -11.60
C THR A 30 -12.62 -9.19 -10.23
N GLY A 31 -13.20 -10.30 -9.75
CA GLY A 31 -12.82 -10.87 -8.46
C GLY A 31 -11.32 -11.19 -8.34
N ALA A 32 -10.69 -11.70 -9.40
CA ALA A 32 -9.25 -12.00 -9.39
C ALA A 32 -8.39 -10.73 -9.40
N GLU A 33 -8.76 -9.74 -10.22
CA GLU A 33 -8.08 -8.45 -10.27
C GLU A 33 -8.21 -7.70 -8.93
N PHE A 34 -9.38 -7.75 -8.29
CA PHE A 34 -9.59 -7.18 -6.97
C PHE A 34 -8.65 -7.81 -5.94
N GLN A 35 -8.51 -9.14 -5.93
CA GLN A 35 -7.60 -9.82 -5.00
C GLN A 35 -6.13 -9.43 -5.22
N GLN A 36 -5.71 -9.27 -6.48
CA GLN A 36 -4.36 -8.80 -6.81
C GLN A 36 -4.15 -7.35 -6.37
N TYR A 37 -5.09 -6.46 -6.69
CA TYR A 37 -5.07 -5.06 -6.31
C TYR A 37 -5.06 -4.90 -4.79
N TRP A 38 -5.97 -5.57 -4.09
CA TRP A 38 -6.05 -5.58 -2.63
C TRP A 38 -4.76 -6.12 -2.01
N GLY A 39 -4.25 -7.26 -2.48
CA GLY A 39 -3.03 -7.86 -1.97
C GLY A 39 -1.80 -6.97 -2.12
N TYR A 40 -1.67 -6.29 -3.26
CA TYR A 40 -0.63 -5.29 -3.47
C TYR A 40 -0.76 -4.13 -2.47
N ASN A 41 -1.96 -3.57 -2.33
CA ASN A 41 -2.21 -2.44 -1.45
C ASN A 41 -1.95 -2.80 0.02
N TYR A 42 -2.43 -3.96 0.46
CA TYR A 42 -2.24 -4.47 1.81
C TYR A 42 -0.75 -4.70 2.14
N ALA A 43 0.02 -5.27 1.21
CA ALA A 43 1.46 -5.46 1.38
C ALA A 43 2.21 -4.12 1.48
N LEU A 44 1.81 -3.13 0.69
CA LEU A 44 2.40 -1.79 0.78
C LEU A 44 2.04 -1.11 2.11
N MET A 45 0.80 -1.21 2.59
CA MET A 45 0.40 -0.71 3.92
C MET A 45 1.19 -1.37 5.06
N ASN A 46 1.43 -2.69 4.99
CA ASN A 46 2.30 -3.38 5.96
C ASN A 46 3.73 -2.84 5.95
N SER A 47 4.25 -2.48 4.77
CA SER A 47 5.58 -1.89 4.66
C SER A 47 5.63 -0.50 5.31
N LEU A 48 4.55 0.28 5.18
CA LEU A 48 4.40 1.59 5.83
C LEU A 48 4.30 1.47 7.36
N ASP A 49 3.52 0.51 7.85
CA ASP A 49 3.42 0.18 9.28
C ASP A 49 4.78 -0.25 9.84
N ALA A 50 5.48 -1.15 9.15
CA ALA A 50 6.82 -1.58 9.55
C ALA A 50 7.82 -0.41 9.60
N ALA A 51 7.83 0.46 8.60
CA ALA A 51 8.68 1.66 8.59
C ALA A 51 8.37 2.58 9.78
N HIS A 52 7.08 2.79 10.09
CA HIS A 52 6.67 3.54 11.28
C HIS A 52 7.17 2.87 12.57
N GLY A 53 7.00 1.55 12.70
CA GLY A 53 7.48 0.77 13.83
C GLY A 53 9.00 0.83 14.00
N PHE A 54 9.78 0.81 12.92
CA PHE A 54 11.24 0.96 12.95
C PHE A 54 11.67 2.34 13.39
N TYR A 55 11.00 3.39 12.92
CA TYR A 55 11.23 4.75 13.39
C TYR A 55 10.94 4.88 14.90
N LYS A 56 9.81 4.35 15.37
CA LYS A 56 9.44 4.34 16.80
C LYS A 56 10.46 3.62 17.69
N LYS A 57 11.16 2.63 17.14
CA LYS A 57 12.21 1.87 17.83
C LYS A 57 13.61 2.52 17.70
N GLY A 58 13.74 3.64 16.99
CA GLY A 58 15.01 4.31 16.74
C GLY A 58 15.92 3.58 15.76
N ILE A 59 15.38 2.62 14.98
CA ILE A 59 16.12 1.89 13.94
C ILE A 59 16.21 2.74 12.67
N LEU A 60 15.14 3.46 12.35
CA LEU A 60 15.07 4.39 11.21
C LEU A 60 15.23 5.82 11.72
N GLY A 61 16.11 6.62 11.10
CA GLY A 61 16.30 8.03 11.44
C GLY A 61 15.15 8.93 10.98
N GLU A 62 15.04 10.14 11.53
CA GLU A 62 14.01 11.12 11.11
C GLU A 62 14.14 11.48 9.63
N ASP A 63 15.36 11.66 9.13
CA ASP A 63 15.59 12.03 7.73
C ASP A 63 15.06 10.95 6.77
N ASP A 64 15.29 9.67 7.09
CA ASP A 64 14.76 8.55 6.31
C ASP A 64 13.24 8.41 6.48
N TYR A 65 12.74 8.59 7.70
CA TYR A 65 11.32 8.42 8.01
C TYR A 65 10.46 9.56 7.45
N ALA A 66 10.98 10.78 7.29
CA ALA A 66 10.22 11.91 6.78
C ALA A 66 9.65 11.67 5.37
N GLY A 67 10.41 10.97 4.52
CA GLY A 67 9.97 10.52 3.20
C GLY A 67 8.80 9.53 3.30
N TRP A 68 8.95 8.50 4.13
CA TRP A 68 7.90 7.51 4.39
C TRP A 68 6.64 8.15 4.96
N ARG A 69 6.76 9.05 5.95
CA ARG A 69 5.63 9.79 6.52
C ARG A 69 4.83 10.54 5.46
N THR A 70 5.52 11.27 4.59
CA THR A 70 4.88 12.04 3.51
C THR A 70 4.17 11.11 2.52
N TYR A 71 4.87 10.03 2.12
CA TYR A 71 4.33 9.06 1.18
C TYR A 71 3.10 8.33 1.74
N THR A 72 3.11 7.91 3.01
CA THR A 72 1.98 7.21 3.66
C THR A 72 0.69 8.01 3.51
N CYS A 73 0.70 9.30 3.86
CA CYS A 73 -0.51 10.11 3.79
C CYS A 73 -0.96 10.38 2.36
N GLN A 74 -0.05 10.51 1.41
CA GLN A 74 -0.41 10.67 -0.02
C GLN A 74 -1.05 9.39 -0.55
N TYR A 75 -0.43 8.25 -0.26
CA TYR A 75 -0.87 6.94 -0.70
C TYR A 75 -2.26 6.58 -0.17
N LEU A 76 -2.46 6.67 1.16
CA LEU A 76 -3.73 6.32 1.81
C LEU A 76 -4.89 7.28 1.48
N ARG A 77 -4.63 8.44 0.87
CA ARG A 77 -5.66 9.37 0.39
C ARG A 77 -6.20 8.99 -0.99
N GLY A 78 -5.58 8.05 -1.71
CA GLY A 78 -6.14 7.53 -2.96
C GLY A 78 -7.55 6.96 -2.72
N PRO A 79 -8.58 7.23 -3.54
CA PRO A 79 -9.96 6.86 -3.25
C PRO A 79 -10.15 5.36 -2.93
N SER A 80 -9.67 4.49 -3.81
CA SER A 80 -9.74 3.04 -3.63
C SER A 80 -8.84 2.53 -2.51
N VAL A 81 -7.67 3.16 -2.32
CA VAL A 81 -6.73 2.81 -1.24
C VAL A 81 -7.30 3.16 0.13
N ARG A 82 -7.98 4.31 0.22
CA ARG A 82 -8.67 4.78 1.42
C ARG A 82 -9.79 3.85 1.82
N GLU A 83 -10.53 3.33 0.85
CA GLU A 83 -11.58 2.34 1.10
C GLU A 83 -10.99 1.07 1.72
N ILE A 84 -9.91 0.53 1.13
CA ILE A 84 -9.19 -0.63 1.68
C ILE A 84 -8.69 -0.32 3.09
N TRP A 85 -8.03 0.82 3.30
CA TRP A 85 -7.57 1.25 4.63
C TRP A 85 -8.71 1.29 5.65
N ASN A 86 -9.84 1.89 5.31
CA ASN A 86 -10.96 2.01 6.26
C ASN A 86 -11.54 0.64 6.65
N ASN A 87 -11.54 -0.31 5.72
CA ASN A 87 -12.02 -1.67 5.97
C ASN A 87 -11.03 -2.49 6.80
N ASP A 88 -9.73 -2.30 6.58
CA ASP A 88 -8.70 -3.19 7.10
C ASP A 88 -7.83 -2.56 8.20
N LYS A 89 -7.97 -1.27 8.54
CA LYS A 89 -7.08 -0.57 9.48
C LYS A 89 -6.89 -1.26 10.83
N ALA A 90 -7.86 -2.06 11.27
CA ALA A 90 -7.79 -2.83 12.52
C ALA A 90 -6.80 -4.01 12.47
N THR A 91 -6.29 -4.38 11.29
CA THR A 91 -5.29 -5.45 11.13
C THR A 91 -3.85 -4.96 11.24
N PHE A 92 -3.65 -3.63 11.27
CA PHE A 92 -2.34 -2.99 11.40
C PHE A 92 -2.07 -2.57 12.85
N GLY A 93 -0.83 -2.21 13.16
CA GLY A 93 -0.46 -1.80 14.52
C GLY A 93 -1.21 -0.56 15.00
N ASP A 94 -1.65 -0.57 16.27
CA ASP A 94 -2.42 0.54 16.88
C ASP A 94 -1.68 1.89 16.78
N ASP A 95 -0.36 1.88 17.01
CA ASP A 95 0.48 3.08 16.90
C ASP A 95 0.48 3.65 15.48
N PHE A 96 0.51 2.78 14.45
CA PHE A 96 0.44 3.19 13.06
C PHE A 96 -0.95 3.72 12.69
N ALA A 97 -2.02 3.06 13.13
CA ALA A 97 -3.38 3.55 12.92
C ALA A 97 -3.61 4.91 13.59
N ALA A 98 -3.07 5.13 14.80
CA ALA A 98 -3.11 6.41 15.48
C ALA A 98 -2.31 7.49 14.73
N PHE A 99 -1.13 7.15 14.21
CA PHE A 99 -0.34 8.02 13.34
C PHE A 99 -1.14 8.44 12.10
N VAL A 100 -1.75 7.49 11.38
CA VAL A 100 -2.54 7.79 10.17
C VAL A 100 -3.73 8.70 10.50
N THR A 101 -4.43 8.42 11.60
CA THR A 101 -5.57 9.23 12.05
C THR A 101 -5.14 10.67 12.32
N ARG A 102 -4.03 10.87 13.04
CA ARG A 102 -3.56 12.18 13.47
C ARG A 102 -2.91 13.00 12.34
N GLU A 103 -2.05 12.37 11.54
CA GLU A 103 -1.21 13.07 10.57
C GLU A 103 -1.85 13.10 9.18
N CYS A 104 -2.57 12.04 8.80
CA CYS A 104 -3.19 11.94 7.48
C CYS A 104 -4.65 12.43 7.46
N ASN A 105 -5.29 12.58 8.63
CA ASN A 105 -6.70 12.93 8.80
C ASN A 105 -7.65 11.91 8.14
N LEU A 106 -7.39 10.61 8.35
CA LEU A 106 -8.12 9.49 7.76
C LEU A 106 -8.76 8.59 8.82
#